data_AF-A0A4Y2NYI9-F1
#
_entry.id   AF-A0A4Y2NYI9-F1
#
_cell.length_a   1.000
_cell.length_b   1.000
_cell.length_c   1.000
_cell.angle_alpha   90.00
_cell.angle_beta   90.00
_cell.angle_gamma   90.00
#
_symmetry.space_group_name_H-M   'P 1'
#
loop_
_entity.id
_entity.type
_entity.pdbx_description
1 polymer ?
#
loop_
_entity_poly.entity_id
_entity_poly.type
_entity_poly.pdbx_seq_one_letter_code
_entity_poly.pdbx_strand_id
1 'polypeptide(L)'
;MIDNLTHLNSCGVKAPGHSLGLTLISNQSPHHSILSKIPELLTPVSGNVSASHNVEHCIDTRGPPVFSKARRLSPEKLKFLREEFQT
;
A
#
# COMPACT_ATOMS: atom_id res chain seq x y z
N MET A 1 -5.01 25.53 15.17
CA MET A 1 -4.58 25.57 13.76
C MET A 1 -4.18 27.01 13.49
N ILE A 2 -3.00 27.26 12.93
CA ILE A 2 -2.49 28.62 12.71
C ILE A 2 -2.50 28.86 11.20
N ASP A 3 -3.14 29.95 10.77
CA ASP A 3 -3.08 30.39 9.37
C ASP A 3 -1.85 31.30 9.17
N ASN A 4 -1.03 30.97 8.17
CA ASN A 4 0.22 31.65 7.89
C ASN A 4 0.03 32.88 6.98
N LEU A 5 -1.17 33.09 6.41
CA LEU A 5 -1.46 34.27 5.59
C LEU A 5 -2.09 35.40 6.43
N THR A 6 -2.99 35.08 7.36
CA THR A 6 -3.67 36.08 8.19
C THR A 6 -3.15 36.17 9.63
N HIS A 7 -2.23 35.29 10.04
CA HIS A 7 -1.72 35.15 11.42
C HIS A 7 -2.82 34.93 12.48
N LEU A 8 -4.04 34.62 12.07
CA LEU A 8 -5.13 34.31 12.99
C LEU A 8 -4.92 32.93 13.60
N ASN A 9 -5.20 32.81 14.90
CA ASN A 9 -5.16 31.56 15.63
C ASN A 9 -6.49 31.35 16.37
N SER A 10 -6.98 30.11 16.36
CA SER A 10 -8.12 29.67 17.14
C SER A 10 -7.70 28.56 18.11
N CYS A 11 -8.14 28.69 19.37
CA CYS A 11 -7.95 27.64 20.37
C CYS A 11 -8.98 26.53 20.14
N GLY A 12 -8.53 25.37 19.68
CA GLY A 12 -9.38 24.19 19.53
C GLY A 12 -9.47 23.43 20.84
N VAL A 13 -10.68 23.13 21.30
CA VAL A 13 -10.93 22.21 22.42
C VAL A 13 -11.26 20.84 21.83
N LYS A 14 -10.57 19.77 22.28
CA LYS A 14 -10.98 18.40 21.97
C LYS A 14 -12.27 18.09 22.72
N ALA A 15 -13.40 18.12 22.03
CA ALA A 15 -14.63 17.57 22.56
C ALA A 15 -14.56 16.02 22.52
N PRO A 16 -15.02 15.31 23.56
CA PRO A 16 -15.23 13.87 23.51
C PRO A 16 -16.40 13.57 22.58
N GLY A 17 -16.13 13.58 21.28
CA GLY A 17 -17.03 13.08 20.24
C GLY A 17 -16.63 11.67 19.86
N HIS A 18 -17.61 10.85 19.49
CA HIS A 18 -17.35 9.60 18.77
C HIS A 18 -16.62 9.98 17.47
N SER A 19 -15.35 9.62 17.39
CA SER A 19 -14.57 9.72 16.16
C SER A 19 -15.31 8.98 15.05
N LEU A 20 -15.82 9.71 14.06
CA LEU A 20 -16.20 9.15 12.76
C LEU A 20 -14.93 8.85 11.95
N GLY A 21 -13.95 8.22 12.58
CA GLY A 21 -12.75 7.74 11.90
C GLY A 21 -13.20 6.78 10.81
N LEU A 22 -12.64 6.94 9.61
CA LEU A 22 -12.81 5.97 8.54
C LEU A 22 -12.31 4.62 9.07
N THR A 23 -13.22 3.69 9.28
CA THR A 23 -12.94 2.33 9.69
C THR A 23 -13.16 1.44 8.48
N LEU A 24 -12.27 0.46 8.28
CA LEU A 24 -12.38 -0.49 7.16
C LEU A 24 -13.68 -1.30 7.24
N ILE A 25 -14.18 -1.54 8.47
CA ILE A 25 -15.42 -2.26 8.74
C ILE A 25 -16.21 -1.48 9.78
N SER A 26 -17.52 -1.34 9.55
CA SER A 26 -18.44 -0.78 10.53
C SER A 26 -18.60 -1.70 11.75
N ASN A 27 -18.51 -1.12 12.95
CA ASN A 27 -18.76 -1.83 14.22
C ASN A 27 -20.19 -2.40 14.34
N GLN A 28 -21.12 -1.94 13.49
CA GLN A 28 -22.51 -2.42 13.45
C GLN A 28 -22.70 -3.56 12.43
N SER A 29 -21.66 -3.93 11.69
CA SER A 29 -21.73 -5.04 10.75
C SER A 29 -21.94 -6.37 11.49
N PRO A 30 -22.86 -7.24 11.04
CA PRO A 30 -23.02 -8.59 11.58
C PRO A 30 -21.73 -9.42 11.53
N HIS A 31 -20.80 -9.06 10.64
CA HIS A 31 -19.53 -9.75 10.44
C HIS A 31 -18.36 -9.11 11.18
N HIS A 32 -18.58 -8.03 11.94
CA HIS A 32 -17.52 -7.37 12.70
C HIS A 32 -16.79 -8.35 13.62
N SER A 33 -17.54 -9.17 14.37
CA SER A 33 -16.98 -10.11 15.35
C SER A 33 -16.08 -11.19 14.74
N ILE A 34 -16.34 -11.63 13.50
CA ILE A 34 -15.51 -12.62 12.81
C ILE A 34 -14.29 -11.98 12.16
N LEU A 35 -14.45 -10.80 11.56
CA LEU A 35 -13.34 -10.08 10.91
C LEU A 35 -12.35 -9.53 11.94
N SER A 36 -12.81 -9.09 13.11
CA SER A 36 -11.92 -8.69 14.21
C SER A 36 -11.02 -9.82 14.71
N LYS A 37 -11.38 -11.09 14.48
CA LYS A 37 -10.54 -12.25 14.85
C LYS A 37 -9.43 -12.53 13.84
N ILE A 38 -9.52 -11.98 12.62
CA ILE A 38 -8.56 -12.24 11.54
C ILE A 38 -8.09 -10.91 10.94
N PRO A 39 -7.35 -10.10 11.72
CA PRO A 39 -6.89 -8.78 11.28
C PRO A 39 -5.96 -8.85 10.07
N GLU A 40 -5.29 -10.00 9.84
CA GLU A 40 -4.41 -10.25 8.69
C GLU A 40 -5.15 -10.18 7.33
N LEU A 41 -6.46 -10.47 7.30
CA LEU A 41 -7.26 -10.30 6.08
C LEU A 41 -7.59 -8.83 5.78
N LEU A 42 -7.44 -7.97 6.78
CA LEU A 42 -7.81 -6.55 6.74
C LEU A 42 -6.61 -5.65 6.49
N THR A 43 -5.41 -6.16 6.73
CA THR A 43 -4.18 -5.50 6.32
C THR A 43 -4.04 -5.58 4.81
N PRO A 44 -3.89 -4.44 4.10
CA PRO A 44 -3.53 -4.48 2.69
C PRO A 44 -2.22 -5.25 2.58
N VAL A 45 -2.21 -6.25 1.70
CA VAL A 45 -1.01 -7.01 1.35
C VAL A 45 -0.03 -6.02 0.73
N SER A 46 0.88 -5.48 1.54
CA SER A 46 2.03 -4.72 1.06
C SER A 46 2.98 -5.71 0.38
N GLY A 47 3.67 -5.26 -0.67
CA GLY A 47 4.42 -6.11 -1.61
C GLY A 47 5.36 -7.13 -0.96
N ASN A 48 5.65 -8.19 -1.75
CA ASN A 48 6.52 -9.32 -1.43
C ASN A 48 6.11 -10.11 -0.17
N VAL A 49 4.83 -10.45 -0.03
CA VAL A 49 4.45 -11.52 0.89
C VAL A 49 5.02 -12.83 0.36
N SER A 50 6.05 -13.34 1.05
CA SER A 50 6.56 -14.68 0.79
C SER A 50 5.40 -15.67 0.91
N ALA A 51 5.23 -16.53 -0.09
CA ALA A 51 4.25 -17.59 -0.02
C ALA A 51 4.42 -18.35 1.31
N SER A 52 3.30 -18.62 1.99
CA SER A 52 3.32 -19.35 3.27
C SER A 52 3.79 -20.80 3.13
N HIS A 53 3.93 -21.27 1.90
CA HIS A 53 4.35 -22.61 1.53
C HIS A 53 5.70 -22.60 0.82
N ASN A 54 6.50 -23.63 1.06
CA ASN A 54 7.82 -23.80 0.45
C ASN A 54 7.73 -24.39 -0.97
N VAL A 55 6.88 -23.82 -1.82
CA VAL A 55 6.79 -24.20 -3.24
C VAL A 55 7.57 -23.19 -4.05
N GLU A 56 8.57 -23.67 -4.77
CA GLU A 56 9.32 -22.87 -5.72
C GLU A 56 8.76 -23.10 -7.12
N HIS A 57 8.42 -22.02 -7.82
CA HIS A 57 8.00 -22.08 -9.22
C HIS A 57 9.23 -22.06 -10.11
N CYS A 58 9.45 -23.12 -10.89
CA CYS A 58 10.50 -23.18 -11.91
C CYS A 58 9.90 -22.98 -13.31
N ILE A 59 10.60 -22.25 -14.18
CA ILE A 59 10.30 -22.17 -15.60
C ILE A 59 11.30 -23.06 -16.34
N ASP A 60 10.82 -24.19 -16.86
CA ASP A 60 11.64 -25.10 -17.65
C ASP A 60 11.97 -24.47 -19.01
N THR A 61 13.23 -24.09 -19.20
CA THR A 61 13.72 -23.55 -20.48
C THR A 61 14.52 -24.60 -21.25
N ARG A 62 14.45 -24.54 -22.58
CA ARG A 62 15.22 -25.41 -23.47
C ARG A 62 16.16 -24.57 -24.33
N GLY A 63 17.40 -25.02 -24.47
CA GLY A 63 18.43 -24.33 -25.26
C GLY A 63 19.25 -23.31 -24.46
N PRO A 64 20.20 -22.62 -25.13
CA PRO A 64 21.11 -21.68 -24.47
C PRO A 64 20.43 -20.33 -24.15
N PRO A 65 20.92 -19.59 -23.14
CA PRO A 65 20.46 -18.23 -22.86
C PRO A 65 20.63 -17.29 -24.06
N VAL A 66 19.61 -16.49 -24.34
CA VAL A 66 19.62 -15.52 -25.44
C VAL A 66 19.67 -14.10 -24.89
N PHE A 67 20.65 -13.31 -25.35
CA PHE A 67 20.75 -11.90 -24.99
C PHE A 67 19.97 -11.02 -25.98
N SER A 68 19.29 -9.99 -25.45
CA SER A 68 18.67 -8.94 -26.26
C SER A 68 19.02 -7.55 -25.71
N LYS A 69 19.33 -6.61 -26.61
CA LYS A 69 19.64 -5.23 -26.22
C LYS A 69 18.38 -4.49 -25.79
N ALA A 70 18.41 -3.88 -24.60
CA ALA A 70 17.31 -3.06 -24.10
C ALA A 70 17.02 -1.87 -25.03
N ARG A 71 15.73 -1.58 -25.25
CA ARG A 71 15.30 -0.41 -26.03
C ARG A 71 15.32 0.83 -25.16
N ARG A 72 15.70 1.98 -25.75
CA ARG A 72 15.65 3.28 -25.08
C ARG A 72 14.21 3.63 -24.74
N LEU A 73 14.00 4.10 -23.51
CA LEU A 73 12.75 4.68 -23.05
C LEU A 73 12.74 6.19 -23.28
N SER A 74 11.55 6.79 -23.35
CA SER A 74 11.42 8.25 -23.29
C SER A 74 11.81 8.76 -21.90
N PRO A 75 12.25 10.02 -21.77
CA PRO A 75 12.68 10.57 -20.48
C PRO A 75 11.62 10.46 -19.38
N GLU A 76 10.34 10.66 -19.73
CA GLU A 76 9.22 10.56 -18.79
C GLU A 76 9.03 9.15 -18.23
N LYS A 77 9.00 8.13 -19.12
CA LYS A 77 8.88 6.72 -18.73
C LYS A 77 10.10 6.26 -17.94
N LEU A 78 11.29 6.73 -18.33
CA LEU A 78 12.52 6.43 -17.62
C LEU A 78 12.50 6.99 -16.19
N LYS A 79 12.00 8.22 -16.00
CA LYS A 79 11.88 8.84 -14.67
C LYS A 79 10.94 8.04 -13.76
N PHE A 80 9.73 7.75 -14.25
CA PHE A 80 8.74 6.98 -13.50
C PHE A 80 9.27 5.60 -13.08
N LEU A 81 9.85 4.84 -14.02
CA LEU A 81 10.36 3.51 -13.70
C LEU A 81 11.56 3.56 -12.74
N ARG A 82 12.42 4.59 -12.84
CA ARG A 82 13.50 4.75 -11.87
C ARG A 82 12.95 4.89 -10.46
N GLU A 83 11.93 5.72 -10.28
CA GLU A 83 11.27 5.92 -8.97
C GLU A 83 10.61 4.62 -8.46
N GLU A 84 9.92 3.88 -9.33
CA GLU A 84 9.28 2.59 -9.00
C GLU A 84 10.29 1.54 -8.50
N PHE A 85 11.44 1.43 -9.16
CA PHE A 85 12.44 0.40 -8.88
C PHE A 85 13.58 0.87 -7.95
N GLN A 86 13.47 2.04 -7.32
CA GLN A 86 14.49 2.58 -6.41
C GLN A 86 14.41 2.04 -4.97
N THR A 87 13.75 0.89 -4.77
CA THR A 87 13.62 0.20 -3.48
C THR A 87 14.77 -0.78 -3.28
#